data_AF-A0A2N0XXW3-F1
#
_entry.id   AF-A0A2N0XXW3-F1
#
_cell.length_a   1.000
_cell.length_b   1.000
_cell.length_c   1.000
_cell.angle_alpha   90.00
_cell.angle_beta   90.00
_cell.angle_gamma   90.00
#
_symmetry.space_group_name_H-M   'P 1'
#
loop_
_entity.id
_entity.type
_entity.pdbx_description
1 polymer ?
#
loop_
_entity_poly.entity_id
_entity_poly.type
_entity_poly.pdbx_seq_one_letter_code
_entity_poly.pdbx_strand_id
1 'polypeptide(L)'
;MKIIPIILLVLSFLAPVVNAKDIGFGTLKGVKVYDFKTDKSLRIYFNDSATHLNKDCNGIARFTFSRHSPEFIDKVLSVAMAAQISGKKVRIHSEDGSCEGAFIALQQTYF
;
A
#
# COMPACT_ATOMS: atom_id res chain seq x y z
N MET A 1 -16.32 27.82 34.54
CA MET A 1 -15.64 27.78 33.23
C MET A 1 -14.49 26.79 33.28
N LYS A 2 -14.61 25.65 32.58
CA LYS A 2 -13.51 24.77 32.08
C LYS A 2 -14.13 23.45 31.53
N ILE A 3 -15.14 23.54 30.67
CA ILE A 3 -15.78 22.35 30.04
C ILE A 3 -15.07 21.99 28.72
N ILE A 4 -14.46 22.98 28.07
CA ILE A 4 -13.69 22.86 26.83
C ILE A 4 -12.53 21.82 26.91
N PRO A 5 -11.69 21.76 27.97
CA PRO A 5 -10.61 20.77 28.01
C PRO A 5 -11.12 19.33 28.15
N ILE A 6 -12.31 19.12 28.72
CA ILE A 6 -12.90 17.78 28.90
C ILE A 6 -13.44 17.27 27.57
N ILE A 7 -14.11 18.12 26.79
CA ILE A 7 -14.62 17.74 25.45
C ILE A 7 -13.47 17.42 24.49
N LEU A 8 -12.36 18.17 24.57
CA LEU A 8 -11.18 17.91 23.75
C LEU A 8 -10.49 16.58 24.10
N LEU A 9 -10.47 16.22 25.39
CA LEU A 9 -9.90 14.95 25.87
C LEU A 9 -10.74 13.74 25.47
N VAL A 10 -12.08 13.87 25.43
CA VAL A 10 -12.96 12.78 25.01
C VAL A 10 -12.89 12.55 23.50
N LEU A 11 -12.71 13.61 22.71
CA LEU A 11 -12.60 13.50 21.24
C LEU A 11 -11.33 12.76 20.79
N SER A 12 -10.23 12.83 21.54
CA SER A 12 -8.98 12.13 21.19
C SER A 12 -9.04 10.61 21.39
N PHE A 13 -9.99 10.09 22.16
CA PHE A 13 -10.20 8.64 22.31
C PHE A 13 -11.11 8.03 21.23
N LEU A 14 -11.76 8.85 20.41
CA LEU A 14 -12.63 8.41 19.31
C LEU A 14 -11.90 8.29 17.97
N ALA A 15 -10.57 8.43 17.95
CA ALA A 15 -9.79 8.25 16.73
C ALA A 15 -9.93 6.79 16.25
N PRO A 16 -10.37 6.55 15.01
CA PRO A 16 -10.45 5.19 14.47
C PRO A 16 -9.03 4.61 14.42
N VAL A 17 -8.88 3.40 14.96
CA VAL A 17 -7.63 2.65 14.91
C VAL A 17 -7.46 2.11 13.49
N VAL A 18 -6.90 2.93 12.59
CA VAL A 18 -6.58 2.48 11.22
C VAL A 18 -5.37 1.56 11.32
N ASN A 19 -5.61 0.25 11.15
CA ASN A 19 -4.55 -0.76 11.24
C ASN A 19 -4.04 -1.08 9.83
N ALA A 20 -3.32 -0.13 9.24
CA ALA A 20 -2.66 -0.35 7.96
C ALA A 20 -1.63 -1.48 8.13
N LYS A 21 -1.73 -2.53 7.32
CA LYS A 21 -0.82 -3.68 7.39
C LYS A 21 0.10 -3.70 6.20
N ASP A 22 1.34 -4.14 6.40
CA ASP A 22 2.27 -4.34 5.29
C ASP A 22 1.72 -5.43 4.36
N ILE A 23 1.72 -5.15 3.06
CA ILE A 23 1.67 -6.20 2.03
C ILE A 23 3.09 -6.69 1.74
N GLY A 24 4.06 -5.77 1.70
CA GLY A 24 5.47 -6.10 1.51
C GLY A 24 6.40 -4.89 1.57
N PHE A 25 7.67 -5.18 1.88
CA PHE A 25 8.77 -4.24 1.84
C PHE A 25 9.98 -4.85 1.12
N GLY A 26 10.42 -4.25 0.01
CA GLY A 26 11.54 -4.80 -0.74
C GLY A 26 11.65 -4.27 -2.16
N THR A 27 12.58 -4.85 -2.92
CA THR A 27 12.73 -4.54 -4.35
C THR A 27 11.68 -5.29 -5.17
N LEU A 28 11.40 -4.77 -6.37
CA LEU A 28 10.36 -5.30 -7.24
C LEU A 28 10.93 -6.23 -8.31
N LYS A 29 10.30 -7.38 -8.47
CA LYS A 29 10.53 -8.32 -9.58
C LYS A 29 9.87 -7.84 -10.86
N GLY A 30 8.68 -7.22 -10.73
CA GLY A 30 7.93 -6.75 -11.88
C GLY A 30 6.65 -6.02 -11.51
N VAL A 31 6.17 -5.24 -12.47
CA VAL A 31 4.89 -4.54 -12.44
C VAL A 31 4.09 -4.98 -13.67
N LYS A 32 2.82 -5.38 -13.50
CA LYS A 32 1.96 -5.84 -14.58
C LYS A 32 0.60 -5.16 -14.52
N VAL A 33 0.12 -4.68 -15.66
CA VAL A 33 -1.24 -4.18 -15.84
C VAL A 33 -2.11 -5.31 -16.38
N TYR A 34 -3.20 -5.61 -15.67
CA TYR A 34 -4.24 -6.52 -16.07
C TYR A 34 -5.42 -5.67 -16.55
N ASP A 35 -5.83 -5.83 -17.81
CA ASP A 35 -6.97 -5.12 -18.39
C ASP A 35 -8.02 -6.10 -18.93
N PHE A 36 -8.30 -7.14 -18.16
CA PHE A 36 -9.33 -8.11 -18.51
C PHE A 36 -10.71 -7.58 -18.12
N LYS A 37 -11.76 -8.01 -18.84
CA LYS A 37 -13.15 -7.57 -18.59
C LYS A 37 -13.60 -7.75 -17.14
N THR A 38 -13.12 -8.80 -16.47
CA THR A 38 -13.46 -9.15 -15.09
C THR A 38 -12.35 -8.81 -14.08
N ASP A 39 -11.18 -8.36 -14.54
CA ASP A 39 -10.04 -8.04 -13.69
C ASP A 39 -9.22 -6.92 -14.33
N LYS A 40 -9.55 -5.69 -13.93
CA LYS A 40 -8.77 -4.49 -14.21
C LYS A 40 -7.98 -4.12 -12.98
N SER A 41 -6.70 -4.46 -12.98
CA SER A 41 -5.83 -4.22 -11.83
C SER A 41 -4.37 -4.00 -12.22
N LEU A 42 -3.67 -3.22 -11.41
CA LEU A 42 -2.22 -3.15 -11.42
C LEU A 42 -1.70 -4.13 -10.37
N ARG A 43 -0.79 -5.02 -10.75
CA ARG A 43 -0.17 -5.99 -9.86
C ARG A 43 1.33 -5.77 -9.77
N ILE A 44 1.83 -5.70 -8.54
CA ILE A 44 3.23 -5.48 -8.22
C ILE A 44 3.77 -6.74 -7.55
N TYR A 45 4.89 -7.25 -8.06
CA TYR A 45 5.52 -8.48 -7.61
C TYR A 45 6.83 -8.13 -6.90
N PHE A 46 6.95 -8.53 -5.64
CA PHE A 46 8.18 -8.39 -4.89
C PHE A 46 9.21 -9.46 -5.32
N ASN A 47 10.50 -9.14 -5.16
CA ASN A 47 11.56 -10.16 -5.22
C ASN A 47 11.53 -11.05 -3.98
N ASP A 48 12.12 -12.25 -4.10
CA ASP A 48 12.15 -13.25 -3.03
C ASP A 48 12.92 -12.79 -1.77
N SER A 49 13.75 -11.74 -1.90
CA SER A 49 14.47 -11.11 -0.79
C SER A 49 13.67 -10.04 -0.04
N ALA A 50 12.42 -9.79 -0.42
CA ALA A 50 11.54 -8.85 0.26
C ALA A 50 11.16 -9.35 1.67
N THR A 51 10.95 -8.42 2.58
CA THR A 51 10.60 -8.67 3.99
C THR A 51 9.25 -8.03 4.31
N HIS A 52 8.75 -8.25 5.54
CA HIS A 52 7.42 -7.77 5.97
C HIS A 52 6.30 -8.15 4.99
N LEU A 53 6.43 -9.33 4.38
CA LEU A 53 5.45 -9.84 3.42
C LEU A 53 4.23 -10.36 4.16
N ASN A 54 3.05 -9.93 3.72
CA ASN A 54 1.82 -10.59 4.10
C ASN A 54 1.79 -11.99 3.46
N LYS A 55 1.70 -13.02 4.31
CA LYS A 55 1.70 -14.43 3.89
C LYS A 55 0.55 -14.74 2.94
N ASP A 56 -0.61 -14.12 3.14
CA ASP A 56 -1.80 -14.37 2.32
C ASP A 56 -1.65 -13.78 0.91
N CYS A 57 -0.70 -12.85 0.72
CA CYS A 57 -0.49 -12.15 -0.53
C CYS A 57 0.61 -12.76 -1.41
N ASN A 58 1.39 -13.72 -0.91
CA ASN A 58 2.43 -14.42 -1.67
C ASN A 58 3.37 -13.45 -2.44
N GLY A 59 3.71 -12.31 -1.83
CA GLY A 59 4.58 -11.30 -2.45
C GLY A 59 3.95 -10.50 -3.59
N ILE A 60 2.62 -10.48 -3.69
CA ILE A 60 1.88 -9.75 -4.73
C ILE A 60 0.99 -8.68 -4.09
N ALA A 61 1.22 -7.43 -4.44
CA ALA A 61 0.28 -6.35 -4.17
C ALA A 61 -0.62 -6.13 -5.39
N ARG A 62 -1.92 -5.92 -5.15
CA ARG A 62 -2.92 -5.65 -6.19
C ARG A 62 -3.54 -4.27 -5.95
N PHE A 63 -3.77 -3.53 -7.03
CA PHE A 63 -4.50 -2.26 -7.04
C PHE A 63 -5.59 -2.36 -8.10
N THR A 64 -6.82 -2.63 -7.67
CA THR A 64 -7.99 -2.77 -8.54
C THR A 64 -8.48 -1.38 -8.98
N PHE A 65 -8.63 -1.19 -10.29
CA PHE A 65 -8.90 0.14 -10.86
C PHE A 65 -10.25 0.71 -10.43
N SER A 66 -11.24 -0.14 -10.15
CA SER A 66 -12.55 0.31 -9.64
C SER A 66 -12.54 0.72 -8.17
N ARG A 67 -11.45 0.45 -7.41
CA ARG A 67 -11.32 0.78 -5.99
C ARG A 67 -10.49 2.04 -5.73
N HIS A 68 -9.86 2.59 -6.76
CA HIS A 68 -8.94 3.71 -6.67
C HIS A 68 -9.24 4.75 -7.75
N SER A 69 -8.82 6.00 -7.54
CA SER A 69 -8.91 7.00 -8.60
C SER A 69 -7.87 6.72 -9.69
N PRO A 70 -8.12 7.13 -10.95
CA PRO A 70 -7.13 7.02 -12.02
C PRO A 70 -5.78 7.67 -11.68
N GLU A 71 -5.80 8.84 -11.03
CA GLU A 71 -4.60 9.58 -10.64
C GLU A 71 -3.79 8.81 -9.59
N PHE A 72 -4.47 8.12 -8.68
CA PHE A 72 -3.79 7.25 -7.72
C PHE A 72 -3.14 6.05 -8.41
N ILE A 73 -3.84 5.41 -9.35
CA ILE A 73 -3.28 4.30 -10.14
C ILE A 73 -2.04 4.75 -10.93
N ASP A 74 -2.08 5.92 -11.57
CA ASP A 74 -0.95 6.49 -12.31
C ASP A 74 0.24 6.77 -11.38
N LYS A 75 -0.02 7.27 -10.18
CA LYS A 75 1.01 7.45 -9.14
C LYS A 75 1.62 6.11 -8.73
N VAL A 76 0.80 5.09 -8.47
CA VAL A 76 1.28 3.76 -8.09
C VAL A 76 2.15 3.17 -9.19
N LEU A 77 1.69 3.20 -10.44
CA LEU A 77 2.44 2.73 -11.60
C LEU A 77 3.78 3.45 -11.72
N SER A 78 3.77 4.78 -11.62
CA SER A 78 4.99 5.61 -11.71
C SER A 78 6.00 5.27 -10.63
N VAL A 79 5.57 5.15 -9.37
CA VAL A 79 6.45 4.80 -8.24
C VAL A 79 6.99 3.38 -8.39
N ALA A 80 6.13 2.42 -8.76
CA ALA A 80 6.52 1.02 -8.91
C ALA A 80 7.51 0.82 -10.06
N MET A 81 7.28 1.45 -11.20
CA MET A 81 8.21 1.40 -12.34
C MET A 81 9.54 2.06 -12.00
N ALA A 82 9.53 3.24 -11.36
CA ALA A 82 10.75 3.90 -10.92
C ALA A 82 11.53 3.04 -9.93
N ALA A 83 10.85 2.40 -8.97
CA ALA A 83 11.46 1.47 -8.03
C ALA A 83 12.10 0.26 -8.74
N GLN A 84 11.36 -0.36 -9.66
CA GLN A 84 11.82 -1.54 -10.40
C GLN A 84 13.08 -1.22 -11.21
N ILE A 85 13.08 -0.11 -11.96
CA ILE A 85 14.22 0.30 -12.81
C ILE A 85 15.43 0.68 -11.95
N SER A 86 15.21 1.40 -10.84
CA SER A 86 16.30 1.88 -9.99
C SER A 86 16.81 0.87 -8.96
N GLY A 87 16.18 -0.31 -8.87
CA GLY A 87 16.46 -1.30 -7.83
C GLY A 87 16.17 -0.80 -6.41
N LYS A 88 15.41 0.29 -6.25
CA LYS A 88 15.05 0.84 -4.95
C LYS A 88 13.94 0.02 -4.31
N LYS A 89 13.99 -0.09 -2.99
CA LYS A 89 12.94 -0.76 -2.20
C LYS A 89 11.67 0.11 -2.16
N VAL A 90 10.52 -0.57 -2.15
CA VAL A 90 9.21 0.04 -1.88
C VAL A 90 8.60 -0.57 -0.64
N ARG A 91 7.76 0.22 0.03
CA ARG A 91 6.83 -0.24 1.06
C ARG A 91 5.41 -0.12 0.50
N ILE A 92 4.63 -1.19 0.64
CA ILE A 92 3.23 -1.23 0.22
C ILE A 92 2.36 -1.69 1.39
N HIS A 93 1.25 -0.98 1.62
CA HIS A 93 0.28 -1.30 2.67
C HIS A 93 -1.13 -1.48 2.14
N SER A 94 -1.92 -2.27 2.85
CA SER A 94 -3.38 -2.30 2.77
C SER A 94 -4.01 -1.62 3.98
N GLU A 95 -5.20 -1.05 3.79
CA GLU A 95 -6.01 -0.48 4.88
C GLU A 95 -6.59 -1.55 5.81
N ASP A 96 -6.91 -2.73 5.27
CA ASP A 96 -7.68 -3.77 5.93
C ASP A 96 -6.89 -5.08 6.14
N GLY A 97 -5.62 -5.13 5.74
CA GLY A 97 -4.83 -6.35 5.78
C GLY A 97 -5.01 -7.28 4.59
N SER A 98 -5.80 -6.90 3.58
CA SER A 98 -5.87 -7.63 2.31
C SER A 98 -4.62 -7.40 1.45
N CYS A 99 -4.61 -7.97 0.25
CA CYS A 99 -3.58 -7.71 -0.77
C CYS A 99 -3.92 -6.50 -1.64
N GLU A 100 -5.00 -5.78 -1.30
CA GLU A 100 -5.38 -4.54 -1.95
C GLU A 100 -4.54 -3.38 -1.40
N GLY A 101 -3.65 -2.84 -2.22
CA GLY A 101 -2.80 -1.73 -1.82
C GLY A 101 -3.60 -0.43 -1.70
N ALA A 102 -3.37 0.29 -0.61
CA ALA A 102 -3.88 1.65 -0.37
C ALA A 102 -2.74 2.68 -0.28
N PHE A 103 -1.49 2.21 -0.20
CA PHE A 103 -0.32 3.06 -0.12
C PHE A 103 0.89 2.41 -0.79
N ILE A 104 1.72 3.23 -1.42
CA ILE A 104 3.03 2.87 -1.94
C ILE A 104 4.01 4.03 -1.78
N ALA A 105 5.24 3.73 -1.37
CA ALA A 105 6.34 4.70 -1.34
C ALA A 105 7.69 4.03 -1.59
N LEU A 106 8.63 4.81 -2.14
CA LEU A 106 10.06 4.44 -2.14
C LEU A 106 10.59 4.60 -0.72
N GLN A 107 11.27 3.57 -0.21
CA GLN A 107 11.78 3.59 1.16
C GLN A 107 13.00 2.67 1.26
N GLN A 108 14.15 3.21 1.71
CA GLN A 108 15.39 2.42 1.79
C GLN A 108 15.50 1.57 3.06
N THR A 109 15.01 2.11 4.18
CA THR A 109 15.05 1.48 5.50
C THR A 109 13.63 1.36 6.05
N TYR A 110 13.30 0.22 6.65
CA TYR A 110 12.03 0.04 7.34
C TYR A 110 12.07 0.75 8.70
N PHE A 111 11.04 1.53 9.02
CA PHE A 111 10.87 2.24 10.29
C PHE A 111 9.40 2.21 10.71
#